data_AF-A0A084ACB5-F1
#
_entry.id   AF-A0A084ACB5-F1
#
_cell.length_a   1.000
_cell.length_b   1.000
_cell.length_c   1.000
_cell.angle_alpha   90.00
_cell.angle_beta   90.00
_cell.angle_gamma   90.00
#
_symmetry.space_group_name_H-M   'P 1'
#
loop_
_entity.id
_entity.type
_entity.pdbx_description
1 polymer ?
#
loop_
_entity_poly.entity_id
_entity_poly.type
_entity_poly.pdbx_seq_one_letter_code
_entity_poly.pdbx_strand_id
1 'polypeptide(L)'
;MSFFGNVDFQKLTYTERTCYSYLRDNVDKIPYLRVRDIALEAHVGTSSVMRLIHKMGYDSYTDFKEYIIDKKELEKGISNTTIPFSSDIFSGDVEQRLDNLAQRVIESDNIIFTGVGSSGLICDYAARRLAGVGINTFSFSDVTYPIASKLQNTTNTLVIALSISGETNEIIEVLTSLRSNKDVYISSITPKINSSIAELSDFVLTYRINEHRINTHYDLTSQLPTVYLTERLTDLVYQRSN
;
A
#
# COMPACT_ATOMS: atom_id res chain seq x y z
N MET A 1 8.46 4.58 16.92
CA MET A 1 7.45 3.58 17.34
C MET A 1 8.15 2.37 17.94
N SER A 2 7.51 1.67 18.88
CA SER A 2 8.11 0.56 19.62
C SER A 2 8.11 -0.74 18.81
N PHE A 3 9.10 -1.61 19.05
CA PHE A 3 9.32 -2.90 18.39
C PHE A 3 8.14 -3.90 18.49
N PHE A 4 7.25 -3.73 19.47
CA PHE A 4 6.18 -4.66 19.82
C PHE A 4 4.79 -3.98 19.88
N GLY A 5 4.57 -2.92 19.11
CA GLY A 5 3.31 -2.17 19.09
C GLY A 5 3.41 -0.74 19.60
N ASN A 6 2.27 -0.14 19.93
CA ASN A 6 2.14 1.28 20.32
C ASN A 6 2.49 1.50 21.80
N VAL A 7 3.78 1.40 22.13
CA VAL A 7 4.27 1.72 23.47
C VAL A 7 4.80 3.14 23.53
N ASP A 8 4.21 3.94 24.41
CA ASP A 8 4.78 5.21 24.83
C ASP A 8 5.87 4.95 25.87
N PHE A 9 7.12 4.97 25.41
CA PHE A 9 8.28 4.74 26.28
C PHE A 9 8.35 5.70 27.46
N GLN A 10 7.82 6.93 27.35
CA GLN A 10 7.84 7.90 28.44
C GLN A 10 6.94 7.47 29.61
N LYS A 11 5.92 6.65 29.37
CA LYS A 11 4.98 6.13 30.37
C LYS A 11 5.38 4.79 31.00
N LEU A 12 6.52 4.23 30.60
CA LEU A 12 7.03 2.99 31.17
C LEU A 12 7.84 3.26 32.44
N THR A 13 7.55 2.50 33.49
CA THR A 13 8.38 2.47 34.71
C THR A 13 9.74 1.82 34.41
N TYR A 14 10.69 1.97 35.33
CA TYR A 14 12.00 1.33 35.21
C TYR A 14 11.92 -0.19 35.02
N THR A 15 11.04 -0.87 35.77
CA THR A 15 10.87 -2.33 35.68
C THR A 15 10.21 -2.74 34.37
N GLU A 16 9.26 -1.94 33.86
CA GLU A 16 8.63 -2.18 32.56
C GLU A 16 9.62 -1.95 31.40
N ARG A 17 10.50 -0.95 31.48
CA ARG A 17 11.58 -0.73 30.49
C ARG A 17 12.60 -1.87 30.49
N THR A 18 12.94 -2.38 31.67
CA THR A 18 13.84 -3.53 31.83
C THR A 18 13.23 -4.77 31.20
N CYS A 19 11.96 -5.05 31.51
CA CYS A 19 11.21 -6.15 30.90
C CYS A 19 11.09 -6.00 29.38
N TYR A 20 10.84 -4.78 28.88
CA TYR A 20 10.77 -4.50 27.45
C TYR A 20 12.09 -4.79 26.74
N SER A 21 13.22 -4.38 27.33
CA SER A 21 14.55 -4.61 26.78
C SER A 21 14.85 -6.10 26.72
N TYR A 22 14.54 -6.84 27.79
CA TYR A 22 14.68 -8.30 27.80
C TYR A 22 13.86 -8.97 26.69
N LEU A 23 12.58 -8.61 26.54
CA LEU A 23 11.72 -9.15 25.50
C LEU A 23 12.30 -8.87 24.10
N ARG A 24 12.76 -7.64 23.84
CA ARG A 24 13.35 -7.23 22.56
C ARG A 24 14.63 -8.00 22.24
N ASP A 25 15.47 -8.24 23.23
CA ASP A 25 16.76 -8.88 23.02
C ASP A 25 16.63 -10.42 22.97
N ASN A 26 15.46 -10.97 23.32
CA ASN A 26 15.20 -12.42 23.38
C ASN A 26 13.90 -12.84 22.66
N VAL A 27 13.52 -12.11 21.60
CA VAL A 27 12.27 -12.35 20.84
C VAL A 27 12.11 -13.82 20.44
N ASP A 28 13.20 -14.46 20.03
CA ASP A 28 13.20 -15.84 19.58
C ASP A 28 12.81 -16.87 20.65
N LYS A 29 13.00 -16.53 21.93
CA LYS A 29 12.72 -17.41 23.06
C LYS A 29 11.27 -17.26 23.54
N ILE A 30 10.62 -16.12 23.28
CA ILE A 30 9.25 -15.81 23.76
C ILE A 30 8.24 -16.94 23.48
N PRO A 31 8.22 -17.60 22.30
CA PRO A 31 7.32 -18.73 22.03
C PRO A 31 7.45 -19.91 23.01
N TYR A 32 8.55 -20.03 23.74
CA TYR A 32 8.83 -21.15 24.64
C TYR A 32 8.73 -20.77 26.12
N LEU A 33 8.65 -19.47 26.42
CA LEU A 33 8.62 -18.96 27.78
C LEU A 33 7.17 -18.82 28.29
N ARG A 34 7.01 -18.87 29.61
CA ARG A 34 5.83 -18.41 30.34
C ARG A 34 6.11 -17.05 30.96
N VAL A 35 5.05 -16.32 31.34
CA VAL A 35 5.17 -15.00 31.98
C VAL A 35 6.09 -15.00 33.22
N ARG A 36 6.12 -16.11 33.97
CA ARG A 36 6.99 -16.29 35.15
C ARG A 36 8.47 -16.42 34.78
N ASP A 37 8.76 -17.00 33.62
CA ASP A 37 10.13 -17.23 33.17
C ASP A 37 10.73 -15.88 32.71
N ILE A 38 9.93 -15.07 32.00
CA ILE A 38 10.28 -13.69 31.66
C ILE A 38 10.51 -12.84 32.92
N ALA A 39 9.62 -12.98 33.92
CA ALA A 39 9.75 -12.25 35.18
C ALA A 39 11.07 -12.59 35.90
N LEU A 40 11.42 -13.88 35.95
CA LEU A 40 12.67 -14.36 36.53
C LEU A 40 13.89 -13.85 35.78
N GLU A 41 13.93 -14.01 34.45
CA GLU A 41 15.09 -13.65 33.62
C GLU A 41 15.28 -12.13 33.49
N ALA A 42 14.20 -11.36 33.51
CA ALA A 42 14.26 -9.90 33.50
C ALA A 42 14.41 -9.29 34.91
N HIS A 43 14.48 -10.11 35.97
CA HIS A 43 14.55 -9.68 37.37
C HIS A 43 13.42 -8.72 37.78
N VAL A 44 12.19 -9.00 37.36
CA VAL A 44 10.99 -8.20 37.68
C VAL A 44 9.86 -9.08 38.22
N GLY A 45 8.87 -8.48 38.87
CA GLY A 45 7.66 -9.21 39.26
C GLY A 45 6.77 -9.52 38.05
N THR A 46 6.06 -10.65 38.07
CA THR A 46 5.08 -11.05 37.03
C THR A 46 4.01 -10.00 36.78
N SER A 47 3.61 -9.24 37.81
CA SER A 47 2.69 -8.11 37.68
C SER A 47 3.25 -6.97 36.83
N SER A 48 4.58 -6.77 36.82
CA SER A 48 5.23 -5.76 35.96
C SER A 48 5.25 -6.21 34.51
N VAL A 49 5.49 -7.50 34.26
CA VAL A 49 5.38 -8.08 32.92
C VAL A 49 3.96 -7.91 32.39
N MET A 50 2.94 -8.29 33.16
CA MET A 50 1.54 -8.12 32.74
C MET A 50 1.16 -6.65 32.51
N ARG A 51 1.57 -5.71 33.37
CA ARG A 51 1.32 -4.28 33.14
C ARG A 51 1.95 -3.78 31.85
N LEU A 52 3.18 -4.22 31.54
CA LEU A 52 3.82 -3.91 30.27
C LEU A 52 3.01 -4.46 29.09
N ILE A 53 2.61 -5.72 29.12
CA ILE A 53 1.81 -6.36 28.06
C ILE A 53 0.50 -5.59 27.78
N HIS A 54 -0.22 -5.16 28.82
CA HIS A 54 -1.41 -4.33 28.65
C HIS A 54 -1.10 -2.93 28.09
N LYS A 55 -0.01 -2.29 28.54
CA LYS A 55 0.45 -1.01 27.97
C LYS A 55 0.87 -1.11 26.51
N MET A 56 1.26 -2.30 26.05
CA MET A 56 1.56 -2.59 24.65
C MET A 56 0.30 -2.80 23.80
N GLY A 57 -0.87 -2.92 24.43
CA GLY A 57 -2.16 -3.09 23.78
C GLY A 57 -2.65 -4.54 23.68
N TYR A 58 -2.09 -5.46 24.47
CA TYR A 58 -2.52 -6.86 24.50
C TYR A 58 -3.27 -7.18 25.80
N ASP A 59 -4.36 -7.94 25.71
CA ASP A 59 -5.20 -8.30 26.87
C ASP A 59 -4.54 -9.35 27.77
N SER A 60 -3.67 -10.20 27.21
CA SER A 60 -2.94 -11.20 27.97
C SER A 60 -1.54 -11.50 27.41
N TYR A 61 -0.71 -12.15 28.22
CA TYR A 61 0.60 -12.64 27.77
C TYR A 61 0.45 -13.72 26.68
N THR A 62 -0.63 -14.49 26.71
CA THR A 62 -0.93 -15.49 25.66
C THR A 62 -1.17 -14.79 24.33
N ASP A 63 -1.96 -13.72 24.30
CA ASP A 63 -2.25 -12.95 23.07
C ASP A 63 -0.98 -12.31 22.51
N PHE A 64 -0.13 -11.75 23.39
CA PHE A 64 1.19 -11.26 22.98
C PHE A 64 2.07 -12.36 22.40
N LYS A 65 2.06 -13.55 23.01
CA LYS A 65 2.86 -14.70 22.56
C LYS A 65 2.38 -15.22 21.22
N GLU A 66 1.07 -15.31 21.00
CA GLU A 66 0.47 -15.66 19.70
C GLU A 66 0.89 -14.67 18.62
N TYR A 67 0.83 -13.36 18.90
CA TYR A 67 1.34 -12.34 17.97
C TYR A 67 2.81 -12.55 17.57
N ILE A 68 3.68 -12.91 18.52
CA ILE A 68 5.10 -13.17 18.23
C ILE A 68 5.28 -14.45 17.41
N ILE A 69 4.48 -15.48 17.65
CA ILE A 69 4.51 -16.74 16.89
C ILE A 69 4.09 -16.47 15.45
N ASP A 70 2.96 -15.79 15.23
CA ASP A 70 2.45 -15.44 13.92
C ASP A 70 3.45 -14.59 13.13
N LYS A 71 4.06 -13.60 13.79
CA LYS A 71 5.11 -12.77 13.19
C LYS A 71 6.31 -13.62 12.75
N LYS A 72 6.72 -14.61 13.55
CA LYS A 72 7.85 -15.48 13.24
C LYS A 72 7.52 -16.50 12.15
N GLU A 73 6.29 -16.98 12.08
CA GLU A 73 5.83 -17.82 10.96
C GLU A 73 5.78 -17.02 9.65
N LEU A 74 5.32 -15.76 9.70
CA LEU A 74 5.38 -14.83 8.57
C LEU A 74 6.83 -14.60 8.12
N GLU A 75 7.75 -14.33 9.05
CA GLU A 75 9.19 -14.12 8.76
C GLU A 75 9.87 -15.38 8.19
N LYS A 76 9.52 -16.58 8.67
CA LYS A 76 10.02 -17.85 8.11
C LYS A 76 9.44 -18.15 6.73
N GLY A 77 8.21 -17.72 6.44
CA GLY A 77 7.59 -17.84 5.11
C GLY A 77 8.25 -16.98 4.02
N ILE A 78 8.97 -15.92 4.41
CA ILE A 78 9.62 -14.96 3.49
C ILE A 78 10.93 -15.54 2.91
N SER A 79 11.57 -16.53 3.54
CA SER A 79 12.86 -17.05 3.08
C SER A 79 12.81 -17.87 1.78
N ASN A 80 11.63 -18.22 1.25
CA ASN A 80 11.46 -19.04 0.03
C ASN A 80 10.38 -18.53 -0.94
N THR A 81 9.82 -17.34 -0.74
CA THR A 81 8.82 -16.79 -1.66
C THR A 81 9.53 -16.03 -2.78
N THR A 82 9.83 -16.73 -3.89
CA THR A 82 9.73 -16.08 -5.21
C THR A 82 8.39 -15.37 -5.20
N ILE A 83 8.35 -14.04 -5.31
CA ILE A 83 7.08 -13.34 -5.59
C ILE A 83 6.61 -13.98 -6.91
N PRO A 84 5.56 -14.80 -6.94
CA PRO A 84 5.15 -15.48 -8.16
C PRO A 84 4.55 -14.39 -9.05
N PHE A 85 5.40 -13.76 -9.86
CA PHE A 85 4.95 -12.88 -10.91
C PHE A 85 4.70 -13.77 -12.12
N SER A 86 3.45 -14.18 -12.27
CA SER A 86 2.97 -14.97 -13.39
C SER A 86 1.79 -14.26 -14.03
N SER A 87 1.57 -14.51 -15.33
CA SER A 87 0.54 -13.81 -16.11
C SER A 87 -0.89 -14.09 -15.62
N ASP A 88 -1.10 -15.13 -14.83
CA ASP A 88 -2.38 -15.52 -14.23
C ASP A 88 -2.87 -14.57 -13.11
N ILE A 89 -2.02 -13.64 -12.66
CA ILE A 89 -2.45 -12.58 -11.75
C ILE A 89 -3.36 -11.55 -12.45
N PHE A 90 -3.36 -11.52 -13.77
CA PHE A 90 -4.20 -10.61 -14.55
C PHE A 90 -5.46 -11.34 -15.05
N SER A 91 -6.52 -10.58 -15.33
CA SER A 91 -7.70 -11.14 -15.97
C SER A 91 -7.38 -11.60 -17.40
N GLY A 92 -8.11 -12.60 -17.91
CA GLY A 92 -7.88 -13.14 -19.26
C GLY A 92 -8.09 -12.12 -20.39
N ASP A 93 -8.78 -11.02 -20.11
CA ASP A 93 -9.02 -9.89 -21.01
C ASP A 93 -8.08 -8.70 -20.77
N VAL A 94 -7.05 -8.83 -19.91
CA VAL A 94 -6.18 -7.71 -19.52
C VAL A 94 -5.55 -6.99 -20.70
N GLU A 95 -5.07 -7.71 -21.73
CA GLU A 95 -4.43 -7.08 -22.89
C GLU A 95 -5.44 -6.26 -23.70
N GLN A 96 -6.68 -6.73 -23.88
CA GLN A 96 -7.74 -5.96 -24.53
C GLN A 96 -8.11 -4.71 -23.72
N ARG A 97 -8.14 -4.84 -22.39
CA ARG A 97 -8.45 -3.72 -21.49
C ARG A 97 -7.32 -2.69 -21.46
N LEU A 98 -6.07 -3.13 -21.46
CA LEU A 98 -4.90 -2.27 -21.63
C LEU A 98 -4.92 -1.56 -22.98
N ASP A 99 -5.30 -2.25 -24.05
CA ASP A 99 -5.42 -1.67 -25.38
C ASP A 99 -6.48 -0.56 -25.44
N ASN A 100 -7.65 -0.77 -24.81
CA ASN A 100 -8.67 0.27 -24.65
C ASN A 100 -8.16 1.48 -23.84
N LEU A 101 -7.39 1.24 -22.77
CA LEU A 101 -6.80 2.30 -21.97
C LEU A 101 -5.70 3.05 -22.76
N ALA A 102 -4.89 2.34 -23.55
CA ALA A 102 -3.87 2.92 -24.43
C ALA A 102 -4.51 3.83 -25.48
N GLN A 103 -5.63 3.40 -26.09
CA GLN A 103 -6.39 4.23 -27.00
C GLN A 103 -6.90 5.50 -26.32
N ARG A 104 -7.45 5.38 -25.10
CA ARG A 104 -7.87 6.55 -24.32
C ARG A 104 -6.70 7.49 -24.00
N VAL A 105 -5.53 6.95 -23.66
CA VAL A 105 -4.31 7.75 -23.42
C VAL A 105 -3.93 8.55 -24.67
N ILE A 106 -3.95 7.94 -25.86
CA ILE A 106 -3.61 8.61 -27.13
C ILE A 106 -4.64 9.69 -27.48
N GLU A 107 -5.91 9.44 -27.17
CA GLU A 107 -6.99 10.38 -27.45
C GLU A 107 -7.01 11.57 -26.47
N SER A 108 -6.38 11.48 -25.31
CA SER A 108 -6.43 12.51 -24.26
C SER A 108 -5.34 13.59 -24.39
N ASP A 109 -5.70 14.84 -24.07
CA ASP A 109 -4.78 15.99 -24.14
C ASP A 109 -3.82 16.04 -22.94
N ASN A 110 -4.29 15.56 -21.78
CA ASN A 110 -3.56 15.58 -20.51
C ASN A 110 -3.77 14.26 -19.79
N ILE A 111 -2.69 13.60 -19.38
CA ILE A 111 -2.76 12.37 -18.59
C ILE A 111 -2.14 12.61 -17.23
N ILE A 112 -2.87 12.25 -16.18
CA ILE A 112 -2.48 12.55 -14.80
C ILE A 112 -2.48 11.28 -13.99
N PHE A 113 -1.33 10.89 -13.48
CA PHE A 113 -1.22 9.78 -12.53
C PHE A 113 -1.33 10.29 -11.10
N THR A 114 -2.12 9.60 -10.26
CA THR A 114 -2.25 9.97 -8.84
C THR A 114 -2.26 8.75 -7.93
N GLY A 115 -1.60 8.89 -6.79
CA GLY A 115 -1.43 7.84 -5.79
C GLY A 115 -0.57 8.36 -4.64
N VAL A 116 -0.64 7.70 -3.49
CA VAL A 116 0.13 8.08 -2.30
C VAL A 116 1.12 6.97 -1.91
N GLY A 117 2.18 7.35 -1.19
CA GLY A 117 3.21 6.42 -0.74
C GLY A 117 3.89 5.69 -1.90
N SER A 118 4.07 4.37 -1.77
CA SER A 118 4.70 3.55 -2.81
C SER A 118 3.97 3.64 -4.16
N SER A 119 2.64 3.71 -4.16
CA SER A 119 1.86 3.86 -5.40
C SER A 119 2.15 5.21 -6.07
N GLY A 120 2.38 6.28 -5.29
CA GLY A 120 2.76 7.59 -5.83
C GLY A 120 4.10 7.56 -6.57
N LEU A 121 5.08 6.79 -6.07
CA LEU A 121 6.36 6.60 -6.78
C LEU A 121 6.17 5.84 -8.10
N ILE A 122 5.23 4.90 -8.16
CA ILE A 122 4.87 4.21 -9.40
C ILE A 122 4.12 5.14 -10.36
N CYS A 123 3.31 6.07 -9.85
CA CYS A 123 2.71 7.14 -10.65
C CYS A 123 3.78 8.01 -11.33
N ASP A 124 4.83 8.41 -10.59
CA ASP A 124 5.95 9.17 -11.15
C ASP A 124 6.69 8.38 -12.23
N TYR A 125 6.90 7.08 -12.00
CA TYR A 125 7.49 6.17 -12.97
C TYR A 125 6.66 6.07 -14.26
N ALA A 126 5.35 5.81 -14.13
CA ALA A 126 4.43 5.67 -15.24
C ALA A 126 4.31 6.96 -16.07
N ALA A 127 4.17 8.11 -15.40
CA ALA A 127 4.17 9.42 -16.05
C ALA A 127 5.49 9.65 -16.80
N ARG A 128 6.64 9.39 -16.18
CA ARG A 128 7.94 9.55 -16.86
C ARG A 128 8.06 8.70 -18.13
N ARG A 129 7.55 7.47 -18.11
CA ARG A 129 7.58 6.57 -19.27
C ARG A 129 6.73 7.08 -20.43
N LEU A 130 5.48 7.46 -20.15
CA LEU A 130 4.57 7.98 -21.18
C LEU A 130 5.05 9.33 -21.73
N ALA A 131 5.58 10.21 -20.87
CA ALA A 131 6.26 11.43 -21.30
C ALA A 131 7.45 11.14 -22.24
N GLY A 132 8.21 10.09 -21.96
CA GLY A 132 9.34 9.64 -22.78
C GLY A 132 8.95 9.23 -24.22
N VAL A 133 7.70 8.83 -24.44
CA VAL A 133 7.16 8.50 -25.77
C VAL A 133 6.30 9.62 -26.37
N GLY A 134 6.37 10.83 -25.81
CA GLY A 134 5.76 12.04 -26.39
C GLY A 134 4.35 12.37 -25.88
N ILE A 135 3.84 11.64 -24.88
CA ILE A 135 2.51 11.92 -24.32
C ILE A 135 2.62 12.98 -23.21
N ASN A 136 1.69 13.95 -23.21
CA ASN A 136 1.64 14.99 -22.18
C ASN A 136 1.13 14.42 -20.84
N THR A 137 2.06 13.93 -20.02
CA THR A 137 1.75 13.26 -18.76
C THR A 137 2.46 13.88 -17.58
N PHE A 138 1.79 13.94 -16.43
CA PHE A 138 2.42 14.25 -15.15
C PHE A 138 1.81 13.41 -14.04
N SER A 139 2.51 13.34 -12.92
CA SER A 139 2.04 12.72 -11.69
C SER A 139 1.87 13.78 -10.61
N PHE A 140 0.98 13.51 -9.66
CA PHE A 140 0.99 14.23 -8.40
C PHE A 140 0.69 13.27 -7.24
N SER A 141 1.46 13.42 -6.17
CA SER A 141 1.29 12.71 -4.91
C SER A 141 0.82 13.63 -3.78
N ASP A 142 0.86 14.95 -4.00
CA ASP A 142 0.38 15.94 -3.04
C ASP A 142 -1.15 16.01 -3.10
N VAL A 143 -1.77 15.40 -2.10
CA VAL A 143 -3.22 15.34 -1.94
C VAL A 143 -3.86 16.70 -1.65
N THR A 144 -3.06 17.69 -1.26
CA THR A 144 -3.52 19.06 -1.02
C THR A 144 -3.36 19.95 -2.26
N TYR A 145 -2.79 19.42 -3.34
CA TYR A 145 -2.64 20.16 -4.58
C TYR A 145 -4.02 20.51 -5.16
N PRO A 146 -4.28 21.78 -5.55
CA PRO A 146 -5.60 22.24 -6.00
C PRO A 146 -5.90 21.77 -7.44
N ILE A 147 -5.96 20.46 -7.65
CA ILE A 147 -6.06 19.83 -8.96
C ILE A 147 -7.38 20.17 -9.65
N ALA A 148 -8.49 20.22 -8.91
CA ALA A 148 -9.79 20.63 -9.45
C ALA A 148 -9.74 22.03 -10.07
N SER A 149 -9.09 23.00 -9.39
CA SER A 149 -8.91 24.35 -9.92
C SER A 149 -7.99 24.38 -11.15
N LYS A 150 -6.91 23.59 -11.15
CA LYS A 150 -5.98 23.48 -12.29
C LYS A 150 -6.71 22.97 -13.55
N LEU A 151 -7.62 22.01 -13.39
CA LEU A 151 -8.30 21.35 -14.51
C LEU A 151 -9.54 22.10 -15.02
N GLN A 152 -9.91 23.26 -14.46
CA GLN A 152 -11.07 24.04 -14.91
C GLN A 152 -10.92 24.56 -16.35
N ASN A 153 -9.69 24.79 -16.82
CA ASN A 153 -9.40 25.36 -18.13
C ASN A 153 -8.71 24.35 -19.07
N THR A 154 -8.84 23.06 -18.79
CA THR A 154 -8.27 21.98 -19.60
C THR A 154 -9.39 21.11 -20.16
N THR A 155 -9.20 20.58 -21.36
CA THR A 155 -10.11 19.62 -21.98
C THR A 155 -9.53 18.21 -21.92
N ASN A 156 -10.41 17.21 -22.05
CA ASN A 156 -10.06 15.83 -22.36
C ASN A 156 -8.89 15.27 -21.53
N THR A 157 -9.06 15.36 -20.22
CA THR A 157 -8.08 14.94 -19.23
C THR A 157 -8.37 13.53 -18.77
N LEU A 158 -7.37 12.67 -18.82
CA LEU A 158 -7.40 11.33 -18.25
C LEU A 158 -6.69 11.34 -16.89
N VAL A 159 -7.40 10.99 -15.82
CA VAL A 159 -6.79 10.76 -14.50
C VAL A 159 -6.69 9.25 -14.28
N ILE A 160 -5.50 8.75 -13.94
CA ILE A 160 -5.24 7.35 -13.63
C ILE A 160 -4.80 7.24 -12.16
N ALA A 161 -5.68 6.70 -11.31
CA ALA A 161 -5.41 6.50 -9.89
C ALA A 161 -4.82 5.11 -9.60
N LEU A 162 -3.69 5.06 -8.92
CA LEU A 162 -3.06 3.81 -8.47
C LEU A 162 -3.26 3.66 -6.96
N SER A 163 -4.03 2.65 -6.55
CA SER A 163 -4.23 2.32 -5.13
C SER A 163 -4.45 0.82 -4.96
N ILE A 164 -3.63 0.18 -4.13
CA ILE A 164 -3.77 -1.25 -3.82
C ILE A 164 -5.02 -1.49 -2.98
N SER A 165 -5.23 -0.70 -1.93
CA SER A 165 -6.40 -0.88 -1.08
C SER A 165 -7.68 -0.38 -1.74
N GLY A 166 -7.61 0.53 -2.71
CA GLY A 166 -8.79 1.19 -3.28
C GLY A 166 -9.53 2.13 -2.31
N GLU A 167 -9.08 2.19 -1.05
CA GLU A 167 -9.71 2.92 0.07
C GLU A 167 -8.81 4.05 0.62
N THR A 168 -7.93 4.62 -0.21
CA THR A 168 -7.12 5.77 0.22
C THR A 168 -7.98 7.03 0.24
N ASN A 169 -8.40 7.46 1.44
CA ASN A 169 -9.32 8.58 1.64
C ASN A 169 -8.91 9.84 0.88
N GLU A 170 -7.63 10.20 0.92
CA GLU A 170 -7.14 11.41 0.27
C GLU A 170 -7.28 11.35 -1.26
N ILE A 171 -7.09 10.17 -1.85
CA ILE A 171 -7.33 9.94 -3.28
C ILE A 171 -8.83 9.94 -3.58
N ILE A 172 -9.65 9.35 -2.72
CA ILE A 172 -11.11 9.36 -2.86
C ILE A 172 -11.65 10.79 -2.88
N GLU A 173 -11.19 11.64 -1.97
CA GLU A 173 -11.57 13.06 -1.91
C GLU A 173 -11.19 13.79 -3.20
N VAL A 174 -9.94 13.59 -3.67
CA VAL A 174 -9.47 14.16 -4.93
C VAL A 174 -10.33 13.71 -6.11
N LEU A 175 -10.55 12.41 -6.29
CA LEU A 175 -11.35 11.89 -7.40
C LEU A 175 -12.80 12.36 -7.32
N THR A 176 -13.38 12.42 -6.12
CA THR A 176 -14.74 12.95 -5.88
C THR A 176 -14.84 14.40 -6.33
N SER A 177 -13.83 15.23 -6.03
CA SER A 177 -13.80 16.65 -6.44
C SER A 177 -13.77 16.83 -7.96
N LEU A 178 -13.25 15.84 -8.69
CA LEU A 178 -13.14 15.84 -10.14
C LEU A 178 -14.38 15.29 -10.85
N ARG A 179 -15.25 14.52 -10.17
CA ARG A 179 -16.44 13.89 -10.79
C ARG A 179 -17.43 14.86 -11.41
N SER A 180 -17.47 16.11 -10.94
CA SER A 180 -18.36 17.14 -11.51
C SER A 180 -17.84 17.71 -12.84
N ASN A 181 -16.56 17.48 -13.17
CA ASN A 181 -15.94 17.95 -14.40
C ASN A 181 -16.15 16.94 -15.53
N LYS A 182 -16.88 17.36 -16.58
CA LYS A 182 -17.21 16.51 -17.73
C LYS A 182 -16.02 16.25 -18.66
N ASP A 183 -14.99 17.07 -18.57
CA ASP A 183 -13.77 16.95 -19.36
C ASP A 183 -12.75 15.99 -18.70
N VAL A 184 -13.08 15.41 -17.54
CA VAL A 184 -12.23 14.47 -16.82
C VAL A 184 -12.79 13.06 -16.94
N TYR A 185 -11.97 12.16 -17.48
CA TYR A 185 -12.21 10.72 -17.46
C TYR A 185 -11.35 10.09 -16.38
N ILE A 186 -11.94 9.30 -15.47
CA ILE A 186 -11.21 8.68 -14.36
C ILE A 186 -11.01 7.20 -14.66
N SER A 187 -9.75 6.77 -14.64
CA SER A 187 -9.36 5.37 -14.61
C SER A 187 -8.68 5.04 -13.30
N SER A 188 -8.74 3.78 -12.88
CA SER A 188 -7.95 3.29 -11.75
C SER A 188 -7.25 1.98 -12.06
N ILE A 189 -6.10 1.76 -11.42
CA ILE A 189 -5.37 0.50 -11.41
C ILE A 189 -5.36 0.01 -9.96
N THR A 190 -6.18 -0.99 -9.68
CA THR A 190 -6.42 -1.50 -8.31
C THR A 190 -6.75 -2.99 -8.36
N PRO A 191 -6.30 -3.80 -7.39
CA PRO A 191 -6.71 -5.20 -7.30
C PRO A 191 -8.17 -5.37 -6.83
N LYS A 192 -8.80 -4.32 -6.27
CA LYS A 192 -10.13 -4.38 -5.67
C LYS A 192 -11.18 -3.68 -6.52
N ILE A 193 -11.95 -4.46 -7.27
CA ILE A 193 -13.03 -3.96 -8.13
C ILE A 193 -14.20 -3.35 -7.33
N ASN A 194 -14.45 -3.84 -6.11
CA ASN A 194 -15.51 -3.35 -5.22
C ASN A 194 -14.96 -2.36 -4.18
N SER A 195 -14.15 -1.40 -4.62
CA SER A 195 -13.56 -0.37 -3.75
C SER A 195 -14.06 1.02 -4.11
N SER A 196 -13.99 1.98 -3.17
CA SER A 196 -14.46 3.35 -3.39
C SER A 196 -13.80 4.02 -4.60
N ILE A 197 -12.48 3.84 -4.78
CA ILE A 197 -11.76 4.36 -5.96
C ILE A 197 -12.25 3.71 -7.26
N ALA A 198 -12.52 2.40 -7.24
CA ALA A 198 -13.03 1.69 -8.41
C ALA A 198 -14.44 2.17 -8.79
N GLU A 199 -15.32 2.40 -7.80
CA GLU A 199 -16.67 2.94 -8.02
C GLU A 199 -16.68 4.36 -8.59
N LEU A 200 -15.69 5.19 -8.20
CA LEU A 200 -15.51 6.54 -8.75
C LEU A 200 -14.88 6.57 -10.14
N SER A 201 -14.36 5.44 -10.63
CA SER A 201 -13.67 5.35 -11.91
C SER A 201 -14.64 4.97 -13.03
N ASP A 202 -14.48 5.60 -14.19
CA ASP A 202 -15.17 5.23 -15.42
C ASP A 202 -14.56 3.96 -16.06
N PHE A 203 -13.30 3.65 -15.72
CA PHE A 203 -12.60 2.43 -16.13
C PHE A 203 -11.67 1.89 -15.03
N VAL A 204 -11.71 0.59 -14.75
CA VAL A 204 -10.92 -0.02 -13.66
C VAL A 204 -10.06 -1.15 -14.18
N LEU A 205 -8.75 -1.01 -14.22
CA LEU A 205 -7.82 -2.09 -14.55
C LEU A 205 -7.46 -2.91 -13.30
N THR A 206 -7.82 -4.18 -13.30
CA THR A 206 -7.66 -5.05 -12.12
C THR A 206 -6.55 -6.06 -12.30
N TYR A 207 -6.00 -6.50 -11.16
CA TYR A 207 -5.02 -7.57 -11.06
C TYR A 207 -5.19 -8.26 -9.71
N ARG A 208 -4.52 -9.39 -9.52
CA ARG A 208 -4.54 -10.15 -8.27
C ARG A 208 -3.23 -9.94 -7.54
N ILE A 209 -3.31 -9.63 -6.26
CA ILE A 209 -2.16 -9.59 -5.37
C ILE A 209 -2.60 -9.88 -3.94
N ASN A 210 -1.72 -10.48 -3.16
CA ASN A 210 -1.91 -10.59 -1.72
C ASN A 210 -1.33 -9.35 -1.06
N GLU A 211 -2.18 -8.57 -0.39
CA GLU A 211 -1.72 -7.44 0.43
C GLU A 211 -0.87 -7.95 1.59
N HIS A 212 0.33 -7.39 1.73
CA HIS A 212 1.25 -7.72 2.80
C HIS A 212 1.57 -6.46 3.60
N ARG A 213 0.74 -6.18 4.61
CA ARG A 213 0.89 -5.02 5.49
C ARG A 213 1.33 -5.45 6.87
N ILE A 214 2.47 -4.92 7.34
CA ILE A 214 3.01 -5.16 8.67
C ILE A 214 2.80 -3.91 9.53
N ASN A 215 2.26 -4.08 10.74
CA ASN A 215 2.07 -3.02 11.74
C ASN A 215 1.36 -1.75 11.18
N THR A 216 0.43 -1.93 10.24
CA THR A 216 -0.40 -0.89 9.59
C THR A 216 0.36 0.14 8.74
N HIS A 217 1.65 0.38 8.99
CA HIS A 217 2.47 1.41 8.34
C HIS A 217 3.49 0.88 7.35
N TYR A 218 3.83 -0.42 7.39
CA TYR A 218 4.75 -1.02 6.43
C TYR A 218 3.96 -1.80 5.40
N ASP A 219 3.70 -1.17 4.26
CA ASP A 219 3.12 -1.86 3.11
C ASP A 219 4.24 -2.49 2.29
N LEU A 220 4.42 -3.81 2.44
CA LEU A 220 5.34 -4.65 1.68
C LEU A 220 4.66 -5.31 0.48
N THR A 221 3.43 -4.90 0.16
CA THR A 221 2.72 -5.40 -1.01
C THR A 221 3.51 -5.04 -2.27
N SER A 222 3.78 -6.04 -3.11
CA SER A 222 4.55 -5.84 -4.33
C SER A 222 3.86 -4.87 -5.27
N GLN A 223 4.63 -3.94 -5.83
CA GLN A 223 4.17 -3.03 -6.89
C GLN A 223 4.41 -3.60 -8.29
N LEU A 224 5.01 -4.80 -8.42
CA LEU A 224 5.35 -5.40 -9.71
C LEU A 224 4.17 -5.51 -10.69
N PRO A 225 2.94 -5.90 -10.28
CA PRO A 225 1.82 -5.94 -11.20
C PRO A 225 1.50 -4.56 -11.77
N THR A 226 1.50 -3.53 -10.94
CA THR A 226 1.25 -2.16 -11.38
C THR A 226 2.37 -1.66 -12.30
N VAL A 227 3.64 -1.94 -11.98
CA VAL A 227 4.77 -1.66 -12.86
C VAL A 227 4.56 -2.33 -14.23
N TYR A 228 4.30 -3.63 -14.26
CA TYR A 228 4.04 -4.35 -15.52
C TYR A 228 2.90 -3.70 -16.33
N LEU A 229 1.77 -3.41 -15.71
CA LEU A 229 0.63 -2.80 -16.40
C LEU A 229 1.00 -1.42 -16.98
N THR A 230 1.77 -0.61 -16.25
CA THR A 230 2.23 0.72 -16.72
C THR A 230 3.25 0.62 -17.85
N GLU A 231 4.13 -0.39 -17.83
CA GLU A 231 5.08 -0.66 -18.91
C GLU A 231 4.36 -1.12 -20.17
N ARG A 232 3.47 -2.11 -20.05
CA ARG A 232 2.65 -2.60 -21.16
C ARG A 232 1.77 -1.51 -21.76
N LEU A 233 1.16 -0.66 -20.92
CA LEU A 233 0.42 0.51 -21.38
C LEU A 233 1.31 1.44 -22.22
N THR A 234 2.53 1.73 -21.77
CA THR A 234 3.48 2.56 -22.51
C THR A 234 3.85 1.93 -23.86
N ASP A 235 4.11 0.61 -23.88
CA ASP A 235 4.46 -0.11 -25.11
C ASP A 235 3.33 -0.04 -26.14
N LEU A 236 2.08 -0.27 -25.70
CA LEU A 236 0.90 -0.21 -26.58
C LEU A 236 0.68 1.20 -27.12
N VAL A 237 0.88 2.22 -26.29
CA VAL A 237 0.80 3.62 -26.73
C VAL A 237 1.87 3.90 -27.78
N TYR A 238 3.12 3.50 -27.53
CA TYR A 238 4.23 3.70 -28.46
C TYR A 238 4.00 2.99 -29.81
N GLN A 239 3.46 1.77 -29.80
CA GLN A 239 3.16 0.99 -31.00
C GLN A 239 2.01 1.56 -31.84
N ARG A 240 1.12 2.36 -31.24
CA ARG A 240 -0.02 2.98 -31.94
C ARG A 240 0.26 4.39 -32.41
N SER A 241 1.15 5.10 -31.72
CA SER A 241 1.57 6.46 -32.09
C SER A 241 2.62 6.49 -33.21
N ASN A 242 3.21 5.33 -33.57
CA ASN A 242 4.17 5.16 -34.68
C ASN A 242 3.66 4.13 -35.69
#